data_AF-A0A4Y2T7Q4-F1
#
_entry.id   AF-A0A4Y2T7Q4-F1
#
_cell.length_a   1.000
_cell.length_b   1.000
_cell.length_c   1.000
_cell.angle_alpha   90.00
_cell.angle_beta   90.00
_cell.angle_gamma   90.00
#
_symmetry.space_group_name_H-M   'P 1'
#
loop_
_entity.id
_entity.type
_entity.pdbx_description
1 polymer ?
#
loop_
_entity_poly.entity_id
_entity_poly.type
_entity_poly.pdbx_seq_one_letter_code
_entity_poly.pdbx_strand_id
1 'polypeptide(L)'
;MDRTRILLPLAFEDKERDPKKFKRIREFLTQLELKELSMKGATFKEFLQHLNKSHEEYFLAIRSGINRPTVFLCRNVDDVLINSYNPKLLSLMQANMDV
;
A
#
# COMPACT_ATOMS: atom_id res chain seq x y z
N MET A 1 0.41 -4.70 4.15
CA MET A 1 -0.15 -5.78 3.30
C MET A 1 0.17 -7.10 3.98
N ASP A 2 -0.80 -8.01 4.06
CA ASP A 2 -0.65 -9.35 4.66
C ASP A 2 0.20 -10.33 3.83
N ARG A 3 0.22 -10.19 2.51
CA ARG A 3 1.03 -11.02 1.60
C ARG A 3 1.36 -10.29 0.30
N THR A 4 2.43 -10.71 -0.36
CA THR A 4 2.79 -10.23 -1.70
C THR A 4 1.77 -10.70 -2.72
N ARG A 5 1.21 -9.77 -3.50
CA ARG A 5 0.17 -10.08 -4.50
C ARG A 5 0.19 -9.07 -5.63
N ILE A 6 -0.26 -9.50 -6.81
CA ILE A 6 -0.51 -8.62 -7.95
C ILE A 6 -1.98 -8.20 -7.91
N LEU A 7 -2.23 -6.89 -7.99
CA LEU A 7 -3.59 -6.37 -8.10
C LEU A 7 -3.82 -5.83 -9.51
N LEU A 8 -4.95 -6.23 -10.09
CA LEU A 8 -5.42 -5.75 -11.39
C LEU A 8 -6.33 -4.54 -11.19
N PRO A 9 -6.22 -3.52 -12.05
CA PRO A 9 -7.13 -2.37 -12.01
C PRO A 9 -8.58 -2.80 -12.22
N LEU A 10 -9.51 -2.06 -11.64
CA LEU A 10 -10.93 -2.17 -11.99
C LEU A 10 -11.16 -1.57 -13.39
N ALA A 11 -12.11 -2.13 -14.13
CA ALA A 11 -12.55 -1.57 -15.40
C ALA A 11 -13.11 -0.15 -15.17
N PHE A 12 -13.08 0.70 -16.20
CA PHE A 12 -13.65 2.05 -16.09
C PHE A 12 -15.16 2.04 -15.86
N GLU A 13 -15.83 0.99 -16.32
CA GLU A 13 -17.28 0.81 -16.25
C GLU A 13 -17.74 0.10 -14.98
N ASP A 14 -16.81 -0.36 -14.13
CA ASP A 14 -17.16 -1.03 -12.88
C ASP A 14 -17.84 -0.05 -11.92
N LYS A 15 -19.09 -0.36 -11.53
CA LYS A 15 -19.88 0.46 -10.59
C LYS A 15 -19.20 0.61 -9.22
N GLU A 16 -18.34 -0.32 -8.87
CA GLU A 16 -17.60 -0.33 -7.61
C GLU A 16 -16.33 0.55 -7.67
N ARG A 17 -15.94 1.00 -8.86
CA ARG A 17 -14.78 1.87 -9.05
C ARG A 17 -15.06 3.26 -8.50
N ASP A 18 -14.60 3.48 -7.28
CA ASP A 18 -14.60 4.80 -6.66
C ASP A 18 -13.16 5.27 -6.38
N PRO A 19 -12.63 6.22 -7.19
CA PRO A 19 -11.31 6.80 -6.96
C PRO A 19 -11.21 7.58 -5.64
N LYS A 20 -12.34 8.06 -5.08
CA LYS A 20 -12.34 8.80 -3.81
C LYS A 20 -11.98 7.91 -2.64
N LYS A 21 -12.38 6.63 -2.66
CA LYS A 21 -11.98 5.63 -1.64
C LYS A 21 -10.46 5.46 -1.59
N PHE A 22 -9.82 5.40 -2.76
CA PHE A 22 -8.36 5.32 -2.84
C PHE A 22 -7.68 6.59 -2.29
N LYS A 23 -8.24 7.76 -2.61
CA LYS A 23 -7.71 9.04 -2.12
C LYS A 23 -7.69 9.11 -0.60
N ARG A 24 -8.74 8.65 0.08
CA ARG A 24 -8.79 8.58 1.56
C ARG A 24 -7.71 7.68 2.15
N ILE A 25 -7.44 6.53 1.53
CA ILE A 25 -6.36 5.64 1.96
C ILE A 25 -5.01 6.33 1.81
N ARG A 26 -4.79 7.06 0.71
CA ARG A 26 -3.58 7.87 0.52
C ARG A 26 -3.43 8.95 1.58
N GLU A 27 -4.49 9.69 1.88
CA GLU A 27 -4.48 10.73 2.92
C GLU A 27 -4.10 10.15 4.29
N PHE A 28 -4.66 9.00 4.65
CA PHE A 28 -4.31 8.30 5.89
C PHE A 28 -2.83 7.84 5.91
N LEU A 29 -2.32 7.33 4.79
CA LEU A 29 -0.91 6.97 4.66
C LEU A 29 0.01 8.20 4.77
N THR A 30 -0.40 9.35 4.25
CA THR A 30 0.34 10.61 4.40
C THR A 30 0.37 11.09 5.86
N GLN A 31 -0.73 10.94 6.61
CA GLN A 31 -0.76 11.26 8.04
C GLN A 31 0.19 10.36 8.86
N LEU A 32 0.28 9.07 8.51
CA LEU A 32 1.26 8.15 9.09
C LEU A 32 2.70 8.58 8.78
N GLU A 33 2.96 9.02 7.55
CA GLU A 33 4.28 9.50 7.12
C GLU A 33 4.71 10.77 7.88
N LEU A 34 3.77 11.68 8.12
CA LEU A 34 4.00 12.90 8.90
C LEU A 34 4.13 12.65 10.42
N LYS A 35 4.03 11.38 10.87
CA LYS A 35 4.03 10.96 12.27
C LYS A 35 2.93 11.61 13.13
N GLU A 36 1.88 12.13 12.50
CA GLU A 36 0.68 12.62 13.20
C GLU A 36 -0.08 11.46 13.85
N LEU A 37 0.11 10.25 13.33
CA LEU A 37 -0.42 9.00 13.88
C LEU A 37 0.72 7.97 13.98
N SER A 38 0.84 7.30 15.12
CA SER A 38 1.83 6.23 15.33
C SER A 38 1.15 4.87 15.27
N MET A 39 1.56 4.04 14.32
CA MET A 39 1.10 2.65 14.16
C MET A 39 2.24 1.64 14.38
N LYS A 40 3.21 2.01 15.22
CA LYS A 40 4.41 1.21 15.46
C LYS A 40 4.07 -0.18 16.03
N GLY A 41 4.48 -1.23 15.33
CA GLY A 41 4.20 -2.63 15.64
C GLY A 41 2.82 -3.11 15.19
N ALA A 42 2.01 -2.26 14.54
CA ALA A 42 0.65 -2.61 14.18
C ALA A 42 0.62 -3.66 13.06
N THR A 43 -0.26 -4.63 13.24
CA THR A 43 -0.59 -5.63 12.24
C THR A 43 -1.45 -5.03 11.13
N PHE A 44 -1.47 -5.69 9.98
CA PHE A 44 -2.33 -5.26 8.87
C PHE A 44 -3.82 -5.24 9.26
N LYS A 45 -4.25 -6.14 10.16
CA LYS A 45 -5.63 -6.18 10.66
C LYS A 45 -5.98 -4.94 11.48
N GLU A 46 -5.09 -4.50 12.37
CA GLU A 46 -5.27 -3.29 13.18
C GLU A 46 -5.30 -2.05 12.28
N PHE A 47 -4.42 -2.00 11.27
CA PHE A 47 -4.46 -0.93 10.25
C PHE A 47 -5.81 -0.84 9.53
N LEU A 48 -6.41 -1.97 9.16
CA LEU A 48 -7.74 -1.99 8.55
C LEU A 48 -8.84 -1.55 9.52
N GLN A 49 -8.71 -1.89 10.81
CA GLN A 49 -9.63 -1.42 11.85
C GLN A 49 -9.58 0.10 12.00
N HIS A 50 -8.38 0.70 11.99
CA HIS A 50 -8.23 2.16 12.03
C HIS A 50 -8.84 2.85 10.80
N LEU A 51 -8.74 2.22 9.62
CA LEU A 51 -9.41 2.70 8.41
C LEU A 51 -10.92 2.43 8.39
N ASN A 52 -11.44 1.68 9.37
CA ASN A 52 -12.80 1.16 9.41
C ASN A 52 -13.21 0.48 8.09
N LYS A 53 -12.35 -0.42 7.61
CA LYS A 53 -12.53 -1.14 6.34
C LYS A 53 -12.39 -2.65 6.49
N SER A 54 -13.16 -3.39 5.71
CA SER A 54 -12.92 -4.82 5.54
C SER A 54 -11.69 -5.07 4.65
N HIS A 55 -11.18 -6.30 4.68
CA HIS A 55 -10.11 -6.73 3.77
C HIS A 55 -10.50 -6.46 2.30
N GLU A 56 -11.70 -6.88 1.91
CA GLU A 56 -12.19 -6.76 0.53
C GLU A 56 -12.35 -5.30 0.10
N GLU A 57 -12.94 -4.47 0.96
CA GLU A 57 -13.13 -3.05 0.69
C GLU A 57 -11.80 -2.30 0.51
N TYR A 58 -10.78 -2.68 1.27
CA TYR A 58 -9.44 -2.12 1.13
C TYR A 58 -8.82 -2.47 -0.22
N PHE A 59 -8.86 -3.74 -0.63
CA PHE A 59 -8.34 -4.15 -1.94
C PHE A 59 -9.12 -3.53 -3.08
N LEU A 60 -10.44 -3.45 -2.96
CA LEU A 60 -11.30 -2.82 -3.95
C LEU A 60 -10.98 -1.33 -4.11
N ALA A 61 -10.76 -0.63 -3.00
CA ALA A 61 -10.31 0.76 -3.02
C ALA A 61 -8.92 0.94 -3.63
N ILE A 62 -7.99 -0.01 -3.45
CA ILE A 62 -6.69 0.05 -4.15
C ILE A 62 -6.87 -0.18 -5.64
N ARG A 63 -7.65 -1.20 -6.03
CA ARG A 63 -7.90 -1.55 -7.43
C ARG A 63 -8.62 -0.44 -8.19
N SER A 64 -9.43 0.39 -7.53
CA SER A 64 -10.07 1.56 -8.13
C SER A 64 -9.11 2.70 -8.45
N GLY A 65 -7.98 2.78 -7.74
CA GLY A 65 -6.98 3.85 -7.86
C GLY A 65 -5.78 3.52 -8.75
N ILE A 66 -5.56 2.25 -9.10
CA ILE A 66 -4.49 1.83 -10.01
C ILE A 66 -4.99 1.79 -11.45
N ASN A 67 -4.11 2.09 -12.40
CA ASN A 67 -4.42 2.06 -13.85
C ASN A 67 -3.74 0.89 -14.58
N ARG A 68 -2.84 0.16 -13.91
CA ARG A 68 -2.09 -0.96 -14.48
C ARG A 68 -1.92 -2.07 -13.44
N PRO A 69 -1.72 -3.33 -13.87
CA PRO A 69 -1.31 -4.40 -12.98
C PRO A 69 -0.12 -3.98 -12.14
N THR A 70 -0.26 -4.03 -10.81
CA THR A 70 0.73 -3.51 -9.87
C THR A 70 1.06 -4.57 -8.82
N VAL A 71 2.35 -4.82 -8.61
CA VAL A 71 2.84 -5.73 -7.56
C VAL A 71 2.82 -4.99 -6.23
N PHE A 72 2.13 -5.54 -5.25
CA PHE A 72 2.17 -5.08 -3.86
C PHE A 72 2.90 -6.11 -3.03
N LEU A 73 4.00 -5.69 -2.41
CA LEU A 73 4.82 -6.55 -1.55
C LEU A 73 4.18 -6.72 -0.17
N CYS A 74 4.42 -7.87 0.47
CA CYS A 74 4.17 -8.03 1.89
C CYS A 74 5.00 -7.01 2.68
N ARG A 75 4.34 -6.23 3.53
CA ARG A 75 4.97 -5.16 4.31
C ARG A 75 4.19 -4.92 5.60
N ASN A 76 4.91 -4.68 6.68
CA ASN A 76 4.34 -4.18 7.92
C ASN A 76 3.90 -2.72 7.73
N VAL A 77 3.00 -2.27 8.59
CA VAL A 77 2.47 -0.90 8.55
C VAL A 77 3.59 0.13 8.78
N ASP A 78 4.65 -0.26 9.47
CA ASP A 78 5.81 0.59 9.76
C ASP A 78 6.85 0.64 8.63
N ASP A 79 6.77 -0.29 7.67
CA ASP A 79 7.69 -0.34 6.54
C ASP A 79 7.35 0.70 5.46
N VAL A 80 6.41 1.61 5.74
CA VAL A 80 5.97 2.70 4.84
C VAL A 80 7.15 3.60 4.42
N LEU A 81 8.22 3.64 5.22
CA LEU A 81 9.43 4.47 4.98
C LEU A 81 10.61 3.71 4.35
N ILE A 82 10.49 2.40 4.09
CA ILE A 82 11.55 1.60 3.48
C ILE A 82 11.22 1.38 2.01
N ASN A 83 11.77 2.24 1.15
CA ASN A 83 11.80 1.95 -0.28
C ASN A 83 13.00 1.05 -0.60
N SER A 84 12.72 -0.24 -0.82
CA SER A 84 13.70 -1.23 -1.28
C SER A 84 14.38 -0.84 -2.60
N TYR A 85 13.73 0.03 -3.39
CA TYR A 85 14.22 0.52 -4.67
C TYR A 85 14.73 1.95 -4.63
N ASN A 86 15.11 2.49 -3.46
CA ASN A 86 15.78 3.78 -3.43
C ASN A 86 17.11 3.64 -4.20
N PRO A 87 17.29 4.32 -5.35
CA PRO A 87 18.46 4.12 -6.20
C PRO A 87 19.76 4.43 -5.47
N LYS A 88 19.73 5.34 -4.48
CA LYS A 88 20.88 5.69 -3.65
C LYS A 88 21.25 4.58 -2.66
N LEU A 89 20.25 3.88 -2.11
CA LEU A 89 20.47 2.70 -1.26
C LEU A 89 20.85 1.48 -2.10
N LEU A 90 20.20 1.24 -3.24
CA LEU A 90 20.56 0.21 -4.23
C LEU A 90 22.01 0.38 -4.70
N SER A 91 22.43 1.61 -5.02
CA SER A 91 23.80 1.90 -5.43
C SER A 91 24.82 1.80 -4.30
N LEU A 92 24.40 1.95 -3.04
CA LEU A 92 25.26 1.74 -1.87
C LEU A 92 25.37 0.25 -1.52
N MET A 93 24.29 -0.51 -1.75
CA MET A 93 24.20 -1.96 -1.52
C MET A 93 24.66 -2.74 -2.76
N GLN A 94 25.78 -2.36 -3.39
CA GLN A 94 26.39 -3.03 -4.57
C GLN A 94 26.77 -4.51 -4.38
N ALA A 95 26.22 -5.19 -3.37
CA ALA A 95 26.40 -6.61 -3.15
C ALA A 95 25.46 -7.39 -4.07
N ASN A 96 26.00 -7.90 -5.18
CA ASN A 96 25.61 -9.16 -5.83
C ASN A 96 24.17 -9.63 -5.58
N MET A 97 23.18 -8.94 -6.15
CA MET A 97 21.90 -9.59 -6.43
C MET A 97 21.89 -9.91 -7.92
N ASP A 98 22.31 -11.12 -8.28
CA ASP A 98 21.93 -11.71 -9.56
C ASP A 98 20.39 -11.74 -9.61
N VAL A 99 19.81 -11.02 -10.57
CA VAL A 99 18.37 -11.00 -10.87
C VAL A 99 18.08 -11.98 -11.99
#